data_AF-A0A7X3HD52-F1
#
_entry.id   AF-A0A7X3HD52-F1
#
_cell.length_a   1.000
_cell.length_b   1.000
_cell.length_c   1.000
_cell.angle_alpha   90.00
_cell.angle_beta   90.00
_cell.angle_gamma   90.00
#
_symmetry.space_group_name_H-M   'P 1'
#
loop_
_entity.id
_entity.type
_entity.pdbx_description
1 polymer ?
#
loop_
_entity_poly.entity_id
_entity_poly.type
_entity_poly.pdbx_seq_one_letter_code
_entity_poly.pdbx_strand_id
1 'polypeptide(L)' 'MTPRTVEERFDRVEEFIALLGAAEIGAHGEWDEQFTADLRDTFKRYGPHTYLSDSQLQQLERIAAQ' A
#
# COMPACT_ATOMS: atom_id res chain seq x y z
N MET A 1 15.23 9.40 -0.76
CA MET A 1 14.37 9.27 -1.95
C MET A 1 13.13 10.11 -1.73
N THR A 2 12.65 10.81 -2.76
CA THR A 2 11.42 11.60 -2.70
C THR A 2 10.21 10.66 -2.74
N PRO A 3 9.22 10.81 -1.83
CA PRO A 3 7.99 10.04 -1.91
C PRO A 3 7.29 10.38 -3.24
N ARG A 4 6.96 9.36 -4.02
CA ARG A 4 6.10 9.48 -5.21
C ARG A 4 4.66 9.15 -4.83
N THR A 5 3.69 9.57 -5.61
CA THR A 5 2.30 9.17 -5.43
C THR A 5 2.06 7.75 -5.96
N VAL A 6 0.86 7.21 -5.75
CA VAL A 6 0.46 5.92 -6.29
C VAL A 6 0.40 5.96 -7.82
N GLU A 7 -0.18 7.00 -8.42
CA GLU A 7 -0.22 7.16 -9.89
C GLU A 7 1.17 7.32 -10.53
N GLU A 8 2.15 7.87 -9.79
CA GLU A 8 3.53 7.99 -10.28
C GLU A 8 4.31 6.67 -10.19
N ARG A 9 3.83 5.73 -9.39
CA ARG A 9 4.49 4.43 -9.17
C ARG A 9 3.89 3.29 -9.97
N PHE A 10 2.58 3.31 -10.14
CA PHE A 10 1.84 2.24 -10.79
C PHE A 10 1.25 2.76 -12.10
N ASP A 11 1.45 2.02 -13.19
CA ASP A 11 0.85 2.35 -14.49
C ASP A 11 -0.68 2.35 -14.40
N ARG A 12 -1.24 1.53 -13.50
CA ARG A 12 -2.67 1.47 -13.18
C ARG A 12 -2.88 1.47 -11.68
N VAL A 13 -3.77 2.34 -11.22
CA VAL A 13 -4.13 2.45 -9.79
C VAL A 13 -4.70 1.12 -9.26
N GLU A 14 -5.34 0.35 -10.13
CA GLU A 14 -5.87 -0.98 -9.84
C GLU A 14 -4.78 -1.98 -9.43
N GLU A 15 -3.54 -1.83 -9.91
CA GLU A 15 -2.41 -2.66 -9.49
C GLU A 15 -2.06 -2.40 -8.02
N PHE A 16 -2.07 -1.14 -7.60
CA PHE A 16 -1.90 -0.78 -6.19
C PHE A 16 -3.06 -1.30 -5.34
N ILE A 17 -4.31 -1.18 -5.82
CA ILE A 17 -5.48 -1.67 -5.09
C ILE A 17 -5.40 -3.20 -4.91
N ALA A 18 -4.98 -3.93 -5.95
CA ALA A 18 -4.79 -5.37 -5.90
C ALA A 18 -3.67 -5.76 -4.94
N LEU A 19 -2.53 -5.06 -4.97
CA LEU A 19 -1.42 -5.28 -4.06
C LEU A 19 -1.81 -5.01 -2.60
N LEU A 20 -2.49 -3.90 -2.33
CA LEU A 20 -2.99 -3.57 -1.00
C LEU A 20 -4.01 -4.60 -0.52
N GLY A 21 -4.91 -5.08 -1.39
CA GLY A 21 -5.85 -6.15 -1.04
C GLY A 21 -5.15 -7.48 -0.73
N ALA A 22 -4.11 -7.84 -1.48
CA ALA A 22 -3.30 -9.02 -1.18
C ALA A 22 -2.56 -8.88 0.17
N ALA A 23 -2.01 -7.70 0.45
CA ALA A 23 -1.38 -7.41 1.75
C ALA A 23 -2.39 -7.44 2.91
N GLU A 24 -3.60 -6.94 2.74
CA GLU A 24 -4.66 -7.02 3.77
C GLU A 24 -5.02 -8.49 4.10
N ILE A 25 -4.95 -9.39 3.11
CA ILE A 25 -5.20 -10.83 3.30
C ILE A 25 -3.99 -11.52 3.96
N GLY A 26 -2.77 -11.14 3.58
CA GLY A 26 -1.52 -11.71 4.09
C GLY A 26 -1.04 -11.08 5.40
N ALA A 27 -1.70 -10.01 5.88
CA ALA A 27 -1.34 -9.34 7.13
C ALA A 27 -1.47 -10.29 8.31
N HIS A 28 -0.41 -10.40 9.11
CA HIS A 28 -0.39 -11.28 10.27
C HIS A 28 0.11 -10.55 11.52
N GLY A 29 -0.82 -10.35 12.46
CA GLY A 29 -0.56 -9.68 13.72
C GLY A 29 -0.82 -8.17 13.65
N GLU A 30 -0.93 -7.58 14.85
CA GLU A 30 -1.44 -6.22 15.05
C GLU A 30 -0.72 -5.16 14.21
N TRP A 31 0.59 -5.32 14.00
CA TRP A 31 1.38 -4.34 13.26
C TRP A 31 1.09 -4.36 11.75
N ASP A 32 1.02 -5.53 11.12
CA ASP A 32 0.76 -5.64 9.66
C ASP A 32 -0.69 -5.24 9.35
N GLU A 33 -1.62 -5.63 10.23
CA GLU A 33 -3.04 -5.25 10.14
C GLU A 33 -3.20 -3.73 10.25
N GLN A 34 -2.56 -3.09 11.23
CA GLN A 34 -2.63 -1.64 11.38
C GLN A 34 -1.97 -0.91 10.19
N PHE A 35 -0.83 -1.40 9.70
CA PHE A 35 -0.14 -0.81 8.56
C PHE A 35 -1.01 -0.80 7.29
N THR A 36 -1.62 -1.94 6.97
CA THR A 36 -2.48 -2.06 5.78
C THR A 36 -3.78 -1.25 5.94
N ALA A 37 -4.37 -1.21 7.13
CA ALA A 37 -5.53 -0.38 7.45
C ALA A 37 -5.24 1.13 7.31
N ASP A 38 -4.12 1.61 7.86
CA ASP A 38 -3.70 3.01 7.77
C ASP A 38 -3.45 3.44 6.32
N LEU A 39 -2.80 2.56 5.55
CA LEU A 39 -2.53 2.81 4.14
C LEU A 39 -3.83 2.81 3.32
N ARG A 40 -4.76 1.91 3.63
CA ARG A 40 -6.10 1.87 3.02
C ARG A 40 -6.90 3.12 3.31
N ASP A 41 -6.90 3.61 4.54
CA ASP A 41 -7.65 4.80 4.91
C ASP A 41 -7.04 6.07 4.31
N THR A 42 -5.72 6.14 4.24
CA THR A 42 -5.01 7.20 3.50
C THR A 42 -5.39 7.17 2.03
N PHE A 43 -5.40 5.98 1.41
CA PHE A 43 -5.78 5.82 0.01
C PHE A 43 -7.26 6.14 -0.26
N LYS A 44 -8.18 5.81 0.64
CA LYS A 44 -9.60 6.23 0.52
C LYS A 44 -9.75 7.74 0.53
N ARG A 45 -8.89 8.46 1.26
CA ARG A 45 -8.95 9.92 1.39
C ARG A 45 -8.34 10.65 0.19
N TYR A 46 -7.19 10.20 -0.30
CA TYR A 46 -6.41 10.91 -1.32
C TYR A 46 -6.39 10.22 -2.68
N GLY A 47 -6.84 8.97 -2.76
CA GLY A 47 -6.87 8.20 -3.99
C GLY A 47 -5.48 8.06 -4.62
N PRO A 48 -5.36 8.19 -5.95
CA PRO A 48 -4.10 8.06 -6.69
C PRO A 48 -2.99 9.03 -6.25
N HIS A 49 -3.36 10.17 -5.65
CA HIS A 49 -2.42 11.17 -5.11
C HIS A 49 -1.82 10.79 -3.75
N THR A 50 -2.15 9.61 -3.22
CA THR A 50 -1.56 9.10 -1.98
C THR A 50 -0.06 8.95 -2.14
N TYR A 51 0.71 9.58 -1.26
CA TYR A 51 2.15 9.36 -1.22
C TYR A 51 2.45 7.97 -0.66
N LEU A 52 3.30 7.25 -1.38
CA LEU A 52 3.87 5.99 -0.95
C LEU A 52 5.39 6.20 -0.82
N SER A 53 6.02 5.73 0.25
CA SER A 53 7.48 5.65 0.30
C SER A 53 7.95 4.31 -0.27
N ASP A 54 9.21 4.21 -0.67
CA ASP A 54 9.76 2.93 -1.14
C ASP A 54 9.82 1.88 0.00
N SER A 55 9.96 2.33 1.25
CA SER A 55 9.86 1.45 2.41
C SER A 55 8.44 0.94 2.66
N GLN A 56 7.43 1.78 2.46
CA GLN A 56 6.02 1.37 2.55
C GLN A 56 5.67 0.38 1.44
N LEU A 57 6.16 0.63 0.21
CA LEU A 57 5.98 -0.30 -0.89
C LEU A 57 6.62 -1.66 -0.59
N GLN A 58 7.89 -1.67 -0.15
CA GLN A 58 8.59 -2.91 0.18
C GLN A 58 7.89 -3.68 1.32
N GLN A 59 7.38 -2.97 2.33
CA GLN A 59 6.60 -3.62 3.38
C GLN A 59 5.30 -4.21 2.83
N LEU A 60 4.59 -3.46 1.98
CA LEU A 60 3.35 -3.92 1.38
C LEU A 60 3.55 -5.18 0.54
N GLU A 61 4.60 -5.19 -0.29
CA GLU A 61 5.01 -6.36 -1.09
C GLU A 61 5.38 -7.56 -0.21
N ARG A 62 6.10 -7.32 0.89
CA ARG A 62 6.46 -8.37 1.85
C ARG A 62 5.23 -8.98 2.51
N ILE A 63 4.26 -8.17 2.93
CA ILE A 63 3.02 -8.66 3.55
C ILE A 63 2.18 -9.43 2.52
N ALA A 64 2.05 -8.92 1.31
CA ALA A 64 1.30 -9.58 0.24
C ALA A 64 1.89 -10.93 -0.20
N ALA A 65 3.17 -11.18 0.06
CA ALA A 65 3.87 -12.41 -0.29
C ALA A 65 3.92 -13.46 0.84
N GLN A 66 3.28 -13.21 1.99
CA GLN A 66 3.22 -14.16 3.12
C GLN A 66 2.33 -15.37 2.83
#